data_AF-A0A9X3RSY4-F1
#
_entry.id   AF-A0A9X3RSY4-F1
#
_cell.length_a   1.000
_cell.length_b   1.000
_cell.length_c   1.000
_cell.angle_alpha   90.00
_cell.angle_beta   90.00
_cell.angle_gamma   90.00
#
_symmetry.space_group_name_H-M   'P 1'
#
loop_
_entity.id
_entity.type
_entity.pdbx_description
1 polymer ?
#
loop_
_entity_poly.entity_id
_entity_poly.type
_entity_poly.pdbx_seq_one_letter_code
_entity_poly.pdbx_strand_id
1 'polypeptide(L)'
;MIYKATIQQAYQDAGRELSEPELTETYEAMMSQWEQTSARNLQILTDRWKQKTGKQTVDALTRGQLLNLADQQASEEVRSEWLDPLTQEVIEDNLLHDEMNPPSLQVLTSPNLWMTQWNLLPDNDALNELAASLWPEKSSKWLLVATALLQVSDHQNKEYPTEQDSTLLPAFEAKVNHAMTLN
;
A
#
# COMPACT_ATOMS: atom_id res chain seq x y z
N MET A 1 -11.09 4.08 -22.87
CA MET A 1 -10.03 3.42 -23.67
C MET A 1 -8.88 3.08 -22.74
N ILE A 2 -8.37 1.86 -22.82
CA ILE A 2 -7.28 1.38 -21.97
C ILE A 2 -5.97 1.55 -22.75
N TYR A 3 -4.94 2.14 -22.13
CA TYR A 3 -3.65 2.40 -22.79
C TYR A 3 -2.64 1.28 -22.51
N LYS A 4 -1.75 0.98 -23.46
CA LYS A 4 -0.64 0.01 -23.29
C LYS A 4 0.17 0.28 -22.02
N ALA A 5 0.47 1.54 -21.73
CA ALA A 5 1.21 1.94 -20.53
C ALA A 5 0.48 1.54 -19.23
N THR A 6 -0.86 1.59 -19.21
CA THR A 6 -1.65 1.17 -18.05
C THR A 6 -1.57 -0.34 -17.83
N ILE A 7 -1.56 -1.12 -18.91
CA ILE A 7 -1.39 -2.58 -18.85
C ILE A 7 0.00 -2.90 -18.34
N GLN A 8 1.03 -2.28 -18.92
CA GLN A 8 2.42 -2.51 -18.51
C GLN A 8 2.62 -2.21 -17.02
N GLN A 9 2.11 -1.08 -16.53
CA GLN A 9 2.22 -0.72 -15.11
C GLN A 9 1.54 -1.75 -14.21
N ALA A 10 0.31 -2.18 -14.55
CA ALA A 10 -0.42 -3.14 -13.73
C ALA A 10 0.30 -4.49 -13.61
N TYR A 11 0.94 -4.96 -14.69
CA TYR A 11 1.75 -6.18 -14.64
C TYR A 11 3.04 -5.99 -13.84
N GLN A 12 3.72 -4.84 -14.01
CA GLN A 12 4.92 -4.52 -13.23
C GLN A 12 4.63 -4.44 -11.74
N ASP A 13 3.52 -3.81 -11.34
CA ASP A 13 3.08 -3.73 -9.95
C ASP A 13 2.79 -5.13 -9.37
N ALA A 14 2.32 -6.06 -10.22
CA ALA A 14 2.14 -7.48 -9.90
C ALA A 14 3.43 -8.32 -9.92
N GLY A 15 4.60 -7.69 -10.05
CA GLY A 15 5.88 -8.38 -10.12
C GLY A 15 6.05 -9.22 -11.40
N ARG A 16 5.24 -8.96 -12.43
CA ARG A 16 5.28 -9.65 -13.73
C ARG A 16 5.86 -8.72 -14.78
N GLU A 17 6.89 -9.17 -15.48
CA GLU A 17 7.38 -8.47 -16.68
C GLU A 17 6.77 -9.11 -17.92
N LEU A 18 6.08 -8.29 -18.73
CA LEU A 18 5.67 -8.67 -20.08
C LEU A 18 6.75 -8.24 -21.07
N SER A 19 7.13 -9.13 -21.98
CA SER A 19 7.90 -8.73 -23.16
C SER A 19 7.04 -7.85 -24.08
N GLU A 20 7.68 -7.06 -24.94
CA GLU A 20 6.96 -6.17 -25.88
C GLU A 20 5.95 -6.90 -26.80
N PRO A 21 6.26 -8.12 -27.32
CA PRO A 21 5.27 -8.92 -28.03
C PRO A 21 4.06 -9.30 -27.16
N GLU A 22 4.29 -9.77 -25.94
CA GLU A 22 3.21 -10.18 -25.02
C GLU A 22 2.36 -8.98 -24.58
N LEU A 23 2.97 -7.82 -24.34
CA LEU A 23 2.26 -6.57 -24.06
C LEU A 23 1.38 -6.16 -25.25
N THR A 24 1.87 -6.35 -26.47
CA THR A 24 1.11 -6.04 -27.68
C THR A 24 -0.07 -6.99 -27.87
N GLU A 25 0.14 -8.30 -27.72
CA GLU A 25 -0.94 -9.29 -27.78
C GLU A 25 -2.00 -9.05 -26.71
N THR A 26 -1.58 -8.76 -25.47
CA THR A 26 -2.49 -8.45 -24.35
C THR A 26 -3.31 -7.20 -24.65
N TYR A 27 -2.65 -6.14 -25.15
CA TYR A 27 -3.34 -4.91 -25.54
C TYR A 27 -4.36 -5.15 -26.66
N GLU A 28 -4.00 -5.90 -27.69
CA GLU A 28 -4.90 -6.21 -28.81
C GLU A 28 -6.11 -7.04 -28.35
N ALA A 29 -5.90 -8.01 -27.45
CA ALA A 29 -6.98 -8.78 -26.84
C ALA A 29 -7.95 -7.89 -26.05
N MET A 30 -7.41 -7.02 -25.18
CA MET A 30 -8.21 -6.08 -24.39
C MET A 30 -8.97 -5.08 -25.28
N MET A 31 -8.35 -4.60 -26.36
CA MET A 31 -9.00 -3.69 -27.31
C MET A 31 -10.12 -4.39 -28.09
N SER A 32 -9.90 -5.62 -28.55
CA SER A 32 -10.93 -6.43 -29.21
C SER A 32 -12.13 -6.66 -28.29
N GLN A 33 -11.89 -6.98 -27.01
CA GLN A 33 -12.97 -7.13 -26.04
C GLN A 33 -13.69 -5.80 -25.75
N TRP A 34 -12.93 -4.71 -25.63
CA TRP A 34 -13.51 -3.37 -25.41
C TRP A 34 -14.44 -2.97 -26.54
N GLU A 35 -14.06 -3.21 -27.80
CA GLU A 35 -14.90 -2.91 -28.98
C GLU A 35 -16.21 -3.70 -28.95
N GLN A 36 -16.13 -5.01 -28.67
CA GLN A 36 -17.32 -5.87 -28.56
C GLN A 36 -18.23 -5.43 -27.41
N THR A 37 -17.65 -5.09 -26.26
CA THR A 37 -18.38 -4.68 -25.07
C THR A 37 -19.03 -3.31 -25.26
N SER A 38 -18.33 -2.35 -25.87
CA SER A 38 -18.89 -1.03 -26.18
C SER A 38 -20.06 -1.14 -27.16
N ALA A 39 -19.91 -1.92 -28.25
CA ALA A 39 -20.99 -2.13 -29.20
C ALA A 39 -22.25 -2.73 -28.54
N ARG A 40 -22.06 -3.74 -27.68
CA ARG A 40 -23.14 -4.35 -26.90
C ARG A 40 -23.81 -3.33 -25.96
N ASN A 41 -23.02 -2.57 -25.22
CA ASN A 41 -23.52 -1.60 -24.25
C ASN A 41 -24.26 -0.46 -24.96
N LEU A 42 -23.78 0.02 -26.11
CA LEU A 42 -24.46 1.01 -26.93
C LEU A 42 -25.83 0.51 -27.40
N GLN A 43 -25.93 -0.75 -27.82
CA GLN A 43 -27.20 -1.34 -28.23
C GLN A 43 -28.19 -1.38 -27.05
N ILE A 44 -27.75 -1.88 -25.89
CA ILE A 44 -28.58 -1.93 -24.68
C ILE A 44 -29.05 -0.53 -24.26
N LEU A 45 -28.15 0.45 -24.25
CA LEU A 45 -28.45 1.83 -23.87
C LEU A 45 -29.43 2.49 -24.85
N THR A 46 -29.26 2.23 -26.15
CA THR A 46 -30.16 2.69 -27.21
C THR A 46 -31.56 2.12 -27.02
N ASP A 47 -31.68 0.81 -26.79
CA ASP A 47 -32.97 0.16 -26.61
C ASP A 47 -33.69 0.66 -25.35
N ARG A 48 -32.96 0.81 -24.24
CA ARG A 48 -33.49 1.41 -23.00
C ARG A 48 -33.96 2.84 -23.20
N TRP A 49 -33.22 3.64 -23.96
CA TRP A 49 -33.62 5.02 -24.27
C TRP A 49 -34.90 5.07 -25.11
N LYS A 50 -35.02 4.22 -26.13
CA LYS A 50 -36.23 4.13 -26.97
C LYS A 50 -37.44 3.70 -26.14
N GLN A 51 -37.28 2.71 -25.28
CA GLN A 51 -38.34 2.27 -24.36
C GLN A 51 -38.78 3.38 -23.41
N LYS A 52 -37.83 4.13 -22.84
CA LYS A 52 -38.12 5.21 -21.88
C LYS A 52 -38.79 6.43 -22.53
N THR A 53 -38.43 6.76 -23.75
CA THR A 53 -38.91 7.98 -24.44
C THR A 53 -40.06 7.73 -25.41
N GLY A 54 -40.30 6.47 -25.79
CA GLY A 54 -41.27 6.09 -26.82
C GLY A 54 -40.84 6.46 -28.24
N LYS A 55 -39.63 7.03 -28.43
CA LYS A 55 -39.13 7.43 -29.75
C LYS A 55 -38.45 6.24 -30.45
N GLN A 56 -38.66 6.14 -31.77
CA GLN A 56 -38.07 5.08 -32.59
C GLN A 56 -36.63 5.40 -33.04
N THR A 57 -36.28 6.68 -33.15
CA THR A 57 -34.97 7.16 -33.60
C THR A 57 -34.30 7.99 -32.52
N VAL A 58 -32.99 7.78 -32.38
CA VAL A 58 -32.12 8.56 -31.48
C VAL A 58 -31.48 9.67 -32.31
N ASP A 59 -31.59 10.92 -31.86
CA ASP A 59 -30.93 12.04 -32.50
C ASP A 59 -29.40 11.97 -32.32
N ALA A 60 -28.65 12.71 -33.14
CA ALA A 60 -27.20 12.65 -33.19
C ALA A 60 -26.53 13.00 -31.84
N LEU A 61 -27.06 13.99 -31.12
CA LEU A 61 -26.49 14.42 -29.84
C LEU A 61 -26.68 13.33 -28.78
N THR A 62 -27.90 12.82 -28.65
CA THR A 62 -28.20 11.73 -27.72
C THR A 62 -27.40 10.48 -28.07
N ARG A 63 -27.26 10.15 -29.36
CA ARG A 63 -26.45 9.00 -29.79
C ARG A 63 -24.99 9.15 -29.38
N GLY A 64 -24.42 10.35 -29.51
CA GLY A 64 -23.07 10.65 -29.03
C GLY A 64 -22.91 10.45 -27.52
N GLN A 65 -23.89 10.87 -26.73
CA GLN A 65 -23.89 10.64 -25.28
C GLN A 65 -23.97 9.16 -24.91
N LEU A 66 -24.83 8.40 -25.60
CA LEU A 66 -24.96 6.96 -25.38
C LEU A 66 -23.69 6.20 -25.77
N LEU A 67 -23.01 6.62 -26.84
CA LEU A 67 -21.71 6.05 -27.25
C LEU A 67 -20.64 6.30 -26.19
N ASN A 68 -20.50 7.54 -25.71
CA ASN A 68 -19.53 7.85 -24.66
C ASN A 68 -19.78 7.04 -23.38
N LEU A 69 -21.05 6.86 -23.00
CA LEU A 69 -21.41 6.04 -21.85
C LEU A 69 -21.10 4.55 -22.07
N ALA A 70 -21.37 4.02 -23.27
CA ALA A 70 -21.03 2.65 -23.63
C ALA A 70 -19.52 2.41 -23.58
N ASP A 71 -18.73 3.36 -24.10
CA ASP A 71 -17.26 3.31 -24.10
C ASP A 71 -16.68 3.35 -22.68
N GLN A 72 -17.29 4.14 -21.79
CA GLN A 72 -16.94 4.19 -20.37
C GLN A 72 -17.23 2.85 -19.69
N GLN A 73 -18.46 2.33 -19.81
CA GLN A 73 -18.86 1.04 -19.23
C GLN A 73 -17.97 -0.10 -19.75
N ALA A 74 -17.67 -0.12 -21.05
CA ALA A 74 -16.78 -1.11 -21.63
C ALA A 74 -15.35 -1.00 -21.09
N SER A 75 -14.85 0.21 -20.85
CA SER A 75 -13.52 0.40 -20.26
C SER A 75 -13.46 -0.12 -18.84
N GLU A 76 -14.50 0.11 -18.04
CA GLU A 76 -14.61 -0.39 -16.66
C GLU A 76 -14.72 -1.91 -16.62
N GLU A 77 -15.57 -2.51 -17.45
CA GLU A 77 -15.73 -3.98 -17.52
C GLU A 77 -14.42 -4.67 -17.92
N VAL A 78 -13.76 -4.21 -18.99
CA VAL A 78 -12.50 -4.82 -19.45
C VAL A 78 -11.38 -4.62 -18.43
N ARG A 79 -11.30 -3.44 -17.78
CA ARG A 79 -10.32 -3.23 -16.70
C ARG A 79 -10.58 -4.21 -15.55
N SER A 80 -11.83 -4.41 -15.18
CA SER A 80 -12.19 -5.28 -14.06
C SER A 80 -11.88 -6.75 -14.33
N GLU A 81 -12.05 -7.20 -15.57
CA GLU A 81 -11.73 -8.59 -15.92
C GLU A 81 -10.22 -8.85 -16.03
N TRP A 82 -9.46 -7.90 -16.57
CA TRP A 82 -8.05 -8.13 -16.90
C TRP A 82 -7.06 -7.60 -15.87
N LEU A 83 -7.34 -6.46 -15.23
CA LEU A 83 -6.37 -5.75 -14.38
C LEU A 83 -6.70 -5.82 -12.88
N ASP A 84 -7.99 -5.88 -12.51
CA ASP A 84 -8.35 -6.02 -11.08
C ASP A 84 -7.79 -7.32 -10.45
N PRO A 85 -7.73 -8.49 -11.14
CA PRO A 85 -7.14 -9.69 -10.56
C PRO A 85 -5.66 -9.51 -10.20
N LEU A 86 -4.90 -8.80 -11.02
CA LEU A 86 -3.49 -8.47 -10.74
C LEU A 86 -3.38 -7.60 -9.49
N THR A 87 -4.31 -6.66 -9.31
CA THR A 87 -4.34 -5.80 -8.13
C THR A 87 -4.67 -6.60 -6.85
N GLN A 88 -5.55 -7.59 -6.94
CA GLN A 88 -5.87 -8.47 -5.81
C GLN A 88 -4.69 -9.35 -5.42
N GLU A 89 -3.98 -9.95 -6.38
CA GLU A 89 -2.77 -10.73 -6.10
C GLU A 89 -1.70 -9.91 -5.37
N VAL A 90 -1.49 -8.65 -5.78
CA VAL A 90 -0.55 -7.73 -5.10
C VAL A 90 -0.97 -7.44 -3.66
N ILE A 91 -2.26 -7.22 -3.43
CA ILE A 91 -2.76 -6.96 -2.07
C ILE A 91 -2.57 -8.20 -1.20
N GLU A 92 -2.88 -9.38 -1.72
CA GLU A 92 -2.70 -10.65 -0.99
C GLU A 92 -1.22 -10.93 -0.68
N ASP A 93 -0.31 -10.72 -1.64
CA ASP A 93 1.13 -10.92 -1.42
C ASP A 93 1.71 -9.93 -0.42
N ASN A 94 1.26 -8.67 -0.46
CA ASN A 94 1.66 -7.66 0.52
C ASN A 94 1.12 -7.98 1.93
N LEU A 95 -0.13 -8.44 2.04
CA LEU A 95 -0.70 -8.87 3.34
C LEU A 95 0.07 -10.07 3.91
N LEU A 96 0.43 -11.05 3.08
CA LEU A 96 1.24 -12.19 3.50
C LEU A 96 2.66 -11.76 3.91
N HIS A 97 3.28 -10.82 3.19
CA HIS A 97 4.58 -10.27 3.56
C HIS A 97 4.54 -9.48 4.88
N ASP A 98 3.50 -8.66 5.09
CA ASP A 98 3.30 -7.91 6.34
C ASP A 98 3.00 -8.84 7.52
N GLU A 99 2.30 -9.96 7.31
CA GLU A 99 2.12 -11.00 8.33
C GLU A 99 3.43 -11.73 8.67
N MET A 100 4.30 -11.98 7.69
CA MET A 100 5.57 -12.67 7.89
C MET A 100 6.70 -11.78 8.42
N ASN A 101 6.65 -10.47 8.15
CA ASN A 101 7.67 -9.51 8.55
C ASN A 101 7.06 -8.13 8.87
N PRO A 102 6.27 -8.02 9.95
CA PRO A 102 5.55 -6.79 10.25
C PRO A 102 6.51 -5.61 10.48
N PRO A 103 6.09 -4.37 10.24
CA PRO A 103 6.95 -3.18 10.42
C PRO A 103 7.59 -3.11 11.81
N SER A 104 6.91 -3.56 12.86
CA SER A 104 7.47 -3.67 14.20
C SER A 104 8.66 -4.62 14.27
N LEU A 105 8.58 -5.80 13.61
CA LEU A 105 9.67 -6.76 13.55
C LEU A 105 10.87 -6.22 12.74
N GLN A 106 10.61 -5.46 11.67
CA GLN A 106 11.66 -4.77 10.91
C GLN A 106 12.42 -3.75 11.78
N VAL A 107 11.69 -2.98 12.61
CA VAL A 107 12.31 -2.04 13.56
C VAL A 107 13.10 -2.78 14.64
N LEU A 108 12.55 -3.88 15.20
CA LEU A 108 13.19 -4.70 16.23
C LEU A 108 14.47 -5.39 15.75
N THR A 109 14.51 -5.83 14.50
CA THR A 109 15.67 -6.54 13.92
C THR A 109 16.72 -5.60 13.31
N SER A 110 16.36 -4.34 13.07
CA SER A 110 17.29 -3.34 12.55
C SER A 110 18.20 -2.76 13.63
N PRO A 111 19.47 -2.47 13.31
CA PRO A 111 20.37 -1.79 14.26
C PRO A 111 19.94 -0.34 14.57
N ASN A 112 19.26 0.35 13.63
CA ASN A 112 19.09 1.80 13.68
C ASN A 112 17.67 2.32 13.37
N LEU A 113 16.75 1.50 12.82
CA LEU A 113 15.42 2.01 12.43
C LEU A 113 14.61 2.56 13.60
N TRP A 114 14.84 2.07 14.82
CA TRP A 114 14.22 2.60 16.05
C TRP A 114 14.52 4.08 16.28
N MET A 115 15.60 4.62 15.72
CA MET A 115 15.94 6.03 15.89
C MET A 115 14.92 6.95 15.23
N THR A 116 14.22 6.50 14.18
CA THR A 116 13.27 7.32 13.40
C THR A 116 11.86 6.72 13.32
N GLN A 117 11.72 5.41 13.58
CA GLN A 117 10.46 4.66 13.44
C GLN A 117 10.03 3.98 14.75
N TRP A 118 10.44 4.52 15.90
CA TRP A 118 10.06 4.00 17.22
C TRP A 118 8.53 3.93 17.42
N ASN A 119 7.74 4.74 16.70
CA ASN A 119 6.28 4.73 16.74
C ASN A 119 5.63 3.49 16.11
N LEU A 120 6.40 2.66 15.39
CA LEU A 120 5.92 1.40 14.82
C LEU A 120 6.08 0.22 15.79
N LEU A 121 6.77 0.42 16.91
CA LEU A 121 6.90 -0.59 17.95
C LEU A 121 5.64 -0.64 18.83
N PRO A 122 5.23 -1.84 19.28
CA PRO A 122 4.13 -1.96 20.22
C PRO A 122 4.52 -1.37 21.59
N ASP A 123 3.52 -0.94 22.35
CA ASP A 123 3.72 -0.57 23.75
C ASP A 123 4.21 -1.77 24.56
N ASN A 124 5.16 -1.52 25.47
CA ASN A 124 5.71 -2.53 26.37
C ASN A 124 5.76 -1.96 27.79
N ASP A 125 4.77 -2.32 28.60
CA ASP A 125 4.58 -1.78 29.95
C ASP A 125 5.81 -1.99 30.84
N ALA A 126 6.43 -3.18 30.80
CA ALA A 126 7.60 -3.48 31.62
C ALA A 126 8.79 -2.58 31.27
N LEU A 127 9.05 -2.35 29.98
CA LEU A 127 10.14 -1.47 29.54
C LEU A 127 9.81 0.01 29.69
N ASN A 128 8.53 0.39 29.58
CA ASN A 128 8.05 1.74 29.88
C ASN A 128 8.29 2.09 31.36
N GLU A 129 7.92 1.18 32.27
CA GLU A 129 8.17 1.32 33.72
C GLU A 129 9.67 1.38 34.02
N LEU A 130 10.47 0.52 33.39
CA LEU A 130 11.93 0.53 33.52
C LEU A 130 12.50 1.89 33.08
N ALA A 131 12.13 2.38 31.90
CA ALA A 131 12.61 3.67 31.39
C ALA A 131 12.23 4.82 32.32
N ALA A 132 10.99 4.85 32.83
CA ALA A 132 10.56 5.84 33.80
C ALA A 132 11.31 5.75 35.15
N SER A 133 11.72 4.56 35.57
CA SER A 133 12.51 4.36 36.81
C SER A 133 13.97 4.79 36.67
N LEU A 134 14.57 4.57 35.50
CA LEU A 134 15.95 4.93 35.21
C LEU A 134 16.11 6.43 34.93
N TRP A 135 15.10 7.06 34.33
CA TRP A 135 15.15 8.44 33.87
C TRP A 135 13.89 9.26 34.23
N PRO A 136 13.55 9.39 35.52
CA PRO A 136 12.32 10.06 35.96
C PRO A 136 12.27 11.55 35.57
N GLU A 137 13.42 12.16 35.29
CA GLU A 137 13.55 13.57 34.95
C GLU A 137 13.41 13.88 33.45
N LYS A 138 13.40 12.85 32.57
CA LYS A 138 13.35 13.04 31.12
C LYS A 138 11.91 13.27 30.62
N SER A 139 11.80 13.88 29.45
CA SER A 139 10.50 14.15 28.81
C SER A 139 9.85 12.87 28.28
N SER A 140 8.52 12.88 28.13
CA SER A 140 7.77 11.74 27.59
C SER A 140 8.26 11.29 26.21
N LYS A 141 8.60 12.22 25.30
CA LYS A 141 9.17 11.89 23.97
C LYS A 141 10.51 11.16 24.12
N TRP A 142 11.36 11.62 25.04
CA TRP A 142 12.65 10.97 25.29
C TRP A 142 12.47 9.55 25.83
N LEU A 143 11.52 9.36 26.76
CA LEU A 143 11.18 8.04 27.33
C LEU A 143 10.63 7.07 26.29
N LEU A 144 9.83 7.54 25.32
CA LEU A 144 9.36 6.70 24.20
C LEU A 144 10.52 6.18 23.35
N VAL A 145 11.47 7.06 23.00
CA VAL A 145 12.65 6.69 22.21
C VAL A 145 13.59 5.78 23.01
N ALA A 146 13.74 6.02 24.32
CA ALA A 146 14.50 5.14 25.20
C ALA A 146 13.88 3.75 25.30
N THR A 147 12.55 3.66 25.47
CA THR A 147 11.83 2.39 25.49
C THR A 147 11.99 1.64 24.17
N ALA A 148 11.95 2.33 23.03
CA ALA A 148 12.21 1.71 21.73
C ALA A 148 13.62 1.08 21.65
N LEU A 149 14.66 1.78 22.13
CA LEU A 149 16.00 1.21 22.20
C LEU A 149 16.11 0.04 23.19
N LEU A 150 15.40 0.08 24.32
CA LEU A 150 15.31 -1.08 25.23
C LEU A 150 14.67 -2.29 24.52
N GLN A 151 13.54 -2.10 23.84
CA GLN A 151 12.85 -3.17 23.11
C GLN A 151 13.74 -3.79 22.02
N VAL A 152 14.44 -2.97 21.24
CA VAL A 152 15.40 -3.44 20.24
C VAL A 152 16.56 -4.20 20.88
N SER A 153 17.08 -3.69 21.99
CA SER A 153 18.21 -4.33 22.67
C SER A 153 17.82 -5.69 23.25
N ASP A 154 16.63 -5.76 23.87
CA ASP A 154 16.04 -7.00 24.39
C ASP A 154 15.82 -8.03 23.27
N HIS A 155 15.15 -7.63 22.18
CA HIS A 155 14.91 -8.49 21.03
C HIS A 155 16.21 -9.01 20.39
N GLN A 156 17.25 -8.18 20.34
CA GLN A 156 18.55 -8.51 19.75
C GLN A 156 19.52 -9.18 20.73
N ASN A 157 19.09 -9.51 21.95
CA ASN A 157 19.93 -10.06 23.03
C ASN A 157 21.19 -9.21 23.30
N LYS A 158 21.06 -7.89 23.26
CA LYS A 158 22.11 -6.92 23.61
C LYS A 158 21.92 -6.45 25.04
N GLU A 159 23.03 -6.21 25.74
CA GLU A 159 22.99 -5.62 27.08
C GLU A 159 22.44 -4.19 27.06
N TYR A 160 21.62 -3.87 28.05
CA TYR A 160 21.03 -2.54 28.28
C TYR A 160 20.97 -2.25 29.79
N PRO A 161 20.91 -0.96 30.20
CA PRO A 161 20.85 -0.62 31.61
C PRO A 161 19.53 -1.09 32.24
N THR A 162 19.63 -1.74 33.41
CA THR A 162 18.47 -2.18 34.21
C THR A 162 18.42 -1.51 35.59
N GLU A 163 19.49 -0.80 35.98
CA GLU A 163 19.65 -0.17 37.30
C GLU A 163 20.28 1.22 37.17
N GLN A 164 20.01 2.12 38.14
CA GLN A 164 20.41 3.53 38.10
C GLN A 164 21.92 3.78 38.19
N ASP A 165 22.71 2.80 38.63
CA ASP A 165 24.17 2.86 38.73
C ASP A 165 24.86 2.06 37.60
N SER A 166 24.11 1.59 36.61
CA SER A 166 24.64 0.84 35.48
C SER A 166 25.68 1.65 34.68
N THR A 167 26.82 1.02 34.41
CA THR A 167 27.90 1.59 33.57
C THR A 167 27.49 1.79 32.11
N LEU A 168 26.36 1.20 31.69
CA LEU A 168 25.82 1.31 30.34
C LEU A 168 25.02 2.60 30.12
N LEU A 169 24.57 3.28 31.20
CA LEU A 169 23.73 4.47 31.13
C LEU A 169 24.31 5.57 30.22
N PRO A 170 25.59 5.98 30.34
CA PRO A 170 26.10 7.08 29.53
C PRO A 170 26.08 6.78 28.03
N ALA A 171 26.43 5.56 27.64
CA ALA A 171 26.44 5.13 26.24
C ALA A 171 25.02 4.96 25.69
N PHE A 172 24.08 4.48 26.52
CA PHE A 172 22.68 4.35 26.16
C PHE A 172 22.04 5.73 25.94
N GLU A 173 22.19 6.65 26.89
CA GLU A 173 21.66 8.01 26.80
C GLU A 173 22.21 8.76 25.58
N ALA A 174 23.49 8.57 25.24
CA ALA A 174 24.07 9.18 24.06
C ALA A 174 23.36 8.75 22.76
N LYS A 175 22.98 7.46 22.65
CA LYS A 175 22.23 6.94 21.50
C LYS A 175 20.82 7.52 21.44
N VAL A 176 20.12 7.58 22.57
CA VAL A 176 18.77 8.17 22.65
C VAL A 176 18.81 9.65 22.29
N ASN A 177 19.77 10.41 22.85
CA ASN A 177 19.95 11.83 22.56
C ASN A 177 20.27 12.06 21.08
N HIS A 178 21.09 11.20 20.47
CA HIS A 178 21.33 11.28 19.04
C HIS A 178 20.05 11.06 18.22
N ALA A 179 19.27 10.02 18.52
CA ALA A 179 17.98 9.76 17.87
C ALA A 179 16.99 10.94 18.03
N MET A 180 17.00 11.61 19.19
CA MET A 180 16.20 12.81 19.43
C MET A 180 16.57 14.01 18.54
N THR A 181 17.78 14.05 17.96
CA THR A 181 18.17 15.08 16.98
C THR A 181 17.71 14.79 15.56
N LEU A 182 17.28 13.56 15.27
CA LEU A 182 16.85 13.13 13.93
C LEU A 182 15.35 13.34 13.69
N ASN A 183 14.57 13.68 14.72
CA ASN A 183 13.10 13.78 14.69
C ASN A 183 12.55 15.11 15.22
#